data_AF-A0A438WJ28-F1
#
_entry.id   AF-A0A438WJ28-F1
#
_cell.length_a   1.000
_cell.length_b   1.000
_cell.length_c   1.000
_cell.angle_alpha   90.00
_cell.angle_beta   90.00
_cell.angle_gamma   90.00
#
_symmetry.space_group_name_H-M   'P 1'
#
loop_
_entity.id
_entity.type
_entity.pdbx_description
1 polymer ?
#
loop_
_entity_poly.entity_id
_entity_poly.type
_entity_poly.pdbx_seq_one_letter_code
_entity_poly.pdbx_strand_id
1 'polypeptide(L)'
;NFMKAFFNLKVGTSEWKDQEQRFLNSLKGIATLDNATHRTQDRNAKQTGHTTYPNHSFKNESDTDFILKANREWAKKVRDKMHNAPILELYPEIDGRFEDPNLTPLEVFDKIHHKKIASVHLADKEAILKALEVAKSDKSHFSQKSFTEIHALLSQTAQLFRER
;
A
#
# COMPACT_ATOMS: atom_id res chain seq x y z
N ASN A 1 25.55 -17.58 21.48
CA ASN A 1 26.53 -17.03 20.52
C ASN A 1 27.86 -17.70 20.82
N PHE A 2 28.37 -18.51 19.89
CA PHE A 2 29.65 -19.22 20.01
C PHE A 2 30.82 -18.25 20.26
N MET A 3 30.92 -17.15 19.50
CA MET A 3 32.00 -16.15 19.64
C MET A 3 32.03 -15.48 21.01
N LYS A 4 30.88 -15.35 21.69
CA LYS A 4 30.80 -14.82 23.06
C LYS A 4 31.31 -15.84 24.09
N ALA A 5 31.02 -17.12 23.88
CA ALA A 5 31.43 -18.20 24.79
C ALA A 5 32.89 -18.63 24.57
N PHE A 6 33.41 -18.44 23.36
CA PHE A 6 34.71 -18.93 22.90
C PHE A 6 35.88 -18.58 23.84
N PHE A 7 35.94 -17.34 24.34
CA PHE A 7 37.06 -16.88 25.18
C PHE A 7 37.17 -17.59 26.54
N ASN A 8 36.06 -18.12 27.07
CA ASN A 8 36.03 -18.80 28.37
C ASN A 8 35.66 -20.29 28.25
N LEU A 9 35.54 -20.80 27.02
CA LEU A 9 35.14 -22.17 26.76
C LEU A 9 36.30 -23.10 27.10
N LYS A 10 36.13 -23.97 28.09
CA LYS A 10 37.13 -24.97 28.47
C LYS A 10 36.66 -26.35 28.05
N VAL A 11 37.57 -27.11 27.43
CA VAL A 11 37.27 -28.48 26.97
C VAL A 11 36.78 -29.32 28.15
N GLY A 12 35.67 -30.03 27.95
CA GLY A 12 35.08 -30.92 28.94
C GLY A 12 34.08 -30.27 29.90
N THR A 13 33.93 -28.94 29.92
CA THR A 13 32.87 -28.30 30.73
C THR A 13 31.48 -28.50 30.12
N SER A 14 30.43 -28.24 30.91
CA SER A 14 29.03 -28.28 30.47
C SER A 14 28.78 -27.37 29.27
N GLU A 15 29.38 -26.18 29.26
CA GLU A 15 29.24 -25.18 28.21
C GLU A 15 29.91 -25.64 26.92
N TRP A 16 31.05 -26.32 27.02
CA TRP A 16 31.74 -26.90 25.86
C TRP A 16 30.92 -28.03 25.23
N LYS A 17 30.36 -28.94 26.03
CA LYS A 17 29.47 -30.02 25.54
C LYS A 17 28.20 -29.47 24.91
N ASP A 18 27.61 -28.40 25.45
CA ASP A 18 26.47 -27.71 24.84
C ASP A 18 26.83 -27.13 23.46
N GLN A 19 28.01 -26.51 23.31
CA GLN A 19 28.46 -26.00 22.01
C GLN A 19 28.75 -27.13 21.00
N GLU A 20 29.41 -28.21 21.44
CA GLU A 20 29.64 -29.42 20.62
C GLU A 20 28.31 -29.97 20.11
N GLN A 21 27.33 -30.14 21.01
CA GLN A 21 26.03 -30.67 20.64
C GLN A 21 25.27 -29.74 19.69
N ARG A 22 25.35 -28.41 19.89
CA ARG A 22 24.76 -27.42 18.96
C ARG A 22 25.39 -27.48 17.57
N PHE A 23 26.72 -27.66 17.49
CA PHE A 23 27.42 -27.83 16.22
C PHE A 23 27.03 -29.13 15.53
N LEU A 24 27.03 -30.26 16.24
CA LEU A 24 26.57 -31.54 15.67
C LEU A 24 25.10 -31.48 15.22
N ASN A 25 24.26 -30.77 15.96
CA ASN A 25 22.86 -30.56 15.58
C ASN A 25 22.73 -29.63 14.35
N SER A 26 23.58 -28.61 14.20
CA SER A 26 23.56 -27.76 13.00
C SER A 26 23.97 -28.54 11.75
N LEU A 27 24.93 -29.46 11.86
CA LEU A 27 25.31 -30.36 10.77
C LEU A 27 24.14 -31.24 10.31
N LYS A 28 23.35 -31.78 11.25
CA LYS A 28 22.14 -32.56 10.93
C LYS A 28 21.09 -31.70 10.20
N GLY A 29 21.02 -30.42 10.51
CA GLY A 29 20.11 -29.46 9.88
C GLY A 29 20.50 -29.00 8.48
N ILE A 30 21.71 -29.33 7.99
CA ILE A 30 22.20 -28.88 6.67
C ILE A 30 21.28 -29.36 5.55
N ALA A 31 20.82 -30.62 5.62
CA ALA A 31 19.94 -31.20 4.61
C ALA A 31 18.57 -30.48 4.50
N THR A 32 18.18 -29.74 5.54
CA THR A 32 16.90 -29.00 5.61
C THR A 32 17.08 -27.49 5.56
N LEU A 33 18.29 -26.99 5.27
CA LEU A 33 18.54 -25.55 5.16
C LEU A 33 17.80 -24.97 3.96
N ASP A 34 16.86 -24.07 4.23
CA ASP A 34 16.26 -23.23 3.20
C ASP A 34 17.20 -22.07 2.90
N ASN A 35 17.80 -22.11 1.71
CA ASN A 35 18.63 -21.02 1.20
C ASN A 35 17.85 -20.08 0.26
N ALA A 36 16.52 -20.25 0.17
CA ALA A 36 15.68 -19.33 -0.58
C ALA A 36 15.72 -17.95 0.07
N THR A 37 15.59 -16.92 -0.77
CA THR A 37 15.47 -15.56 -0.28
C THR A 37 14.10 -15.36 0.37
N HIS A 38 14.09 -14.73 1.54
CA HIS A 38 12.83 -14.28 2.16
C HIS A 38 12.24 -13.03 1.47
N ARG A 39 12.97 -12.42 0.52
CA ARG A 39 12.46 -11.30 -0.27
C ARG A 39 11.68 -11.83 -1.47
N THR A 40 10.38 -11.96 -1.28
CA THR A 40 9.48 -12.56 -2.27
C THR A 40 8.46 -11.57 -2.85
N GLN A 41 8.56 -10.28 -2.50
CA GLN A 41 7.58 -9.28 -2.93
C GLN A 41 7.62 -9.08 -4.45
N ASP A 42 6.45 -9.15 -5.08
CA ASP A 42 6.26 -8.80 -6.49
C ASP A 42 5.03 -7.91 -6.63
N ARG A 43 5.23 -6.62 -6.92
CA ARG A 43 4.17 -5.63 -7.15
C ARG A 43 3.41 -5.81 -8.46
N ASN A 44 3.86 -6.68 -9.36
CA ASN A 44 3.11 -7.01 -10.58
C ASN A 44 2.02 -8.06 -10.32
N ALA A 45 2.13 -8.83 -9.23
CA ALA A 45 1.14 -9.81 -8.85
C ALA A 45 -0.09 -9.14 -8.22
N LYS A 46 -1.23 -9.82 -8.21
CA LYS A 46 -2.40 -9.35 -7.46
C LYS A 46 -2.05 -9.25 -5.99
N GLN A 47 -2.08 -8.03 -5.44
CA GLN A 47 -1.77 -7.80 -4.04
C GLN A 47 -3.00 -8.08 -3.18
N THR A 48 -2.86 -8.93 -2.17
CA THR A 48 -3.84 -9.12 -1.11
C THR A 48 -3.20 -8.67 0.20
N GLY A 49 -3.77 -7.67 0.85
CA GLY A 49 -3.22 -7.17 2.10
C GLY A 49 -3.98 -7.64 3.33
N HIS A 50 -3.37 -7.43 4.50
CA HIS A 50 -4.05 -7.65 5.75
C HIS A 50 -5.19 -6.65 5.92
N THR A 51 -6.36 -7.14 6.31
CA THR A 51 -7.51 -6.29 6.67
C THR A 51 -7.82 -6.46 8.14
N THR A 52 -8.10 -5.35 8.83
CA THR A 52 -8.65 -5.36 10.19
C THR A 52 -10.10 -5.81 10.23
N TYR A 53 -10.79 -5.86 9.08
CA TYR A 53 -12.19 -6.27 9.01
C TYR A 53 -12.36 -7.80 9.13
N PRO A 54 -13.34 -8.29 9.91
CA PRO A 54 -14.13 -7.50 10.86
C PRO A 54 -13.39 -7.25 12.19
N ASN A 55 -12.50 -8.16 12.62
CA ASN A 55 -11.87 -8.11 13.95
C ASN A 55 -10.42 -8.63 13.96
N HIS A 56 -9.62 -8.28 12.94
CA HIS A 56 -8.19 -8.61 12.93
C HIS A 56 -7.34 -7.43 13.43
N SER A 57 -6.12 -7.72 13.86
CA SER A 57 -5.19 -6.68 14.31
C SER A 57 -4.73 -5.78 13.16
N PHE A 58 -4.37 -4.55 13.47
CA PHE A 58 -3.78 -3.68 12.47
C PHE A 58 -2.37 -4.16 12.10
N LYS A 59 -2.06 -4.17 10.81
CA LYS A 59 -0.72 -4.35 10.27
C LYS A 59 -0.51 -3.37 9.13
N ASN A 60 0.65 -2.71 9.13
CA ASN A 60 1.03 -1.82 8.04
C ASN A 60 1.17 -2.61 6.72
N GLU A 61 0.85 -1.93 5.62
CA GLU A 61 1.22 -2.40 4.28
C GLU A 61 2.74 -2.35 4.13
N SER A 62 3.31 -3.36 3.47
CA SER A 62 4.77 -3.39 3.25
C SER A 62 5.18 -2.29 2.27
N ASP A 63 6.29 -1.61 2.53
CA ASP A 63 6.92 -0.72 1.54
C ASP A 63 7.40 -1.52 0.32
N THR A 64 7.55 -0.85 -0.81
CA THR A 64 8.08 -1.48 -2.02
C THR A 64 9.58 -1.76 -1.88
N ASP A 65 9.97 -3.02 -1.95
CA ASP A 65 11.37 -3.45 -1.96
C ASP A 65 11.96 -3.31 -3.37
N PHE A 66 12.65 -2.20 -3.64
CA PHE A 66 13.29 -1.95 -4.93
C PHE A 66 14.56 -2.77 -5.16
N ILE A 67 15.01 -3.61 -4.22
CA ILE A 67 16.10 -4.56 -4.46
C ILE A 67 15.61 -5.69 -5.37
N LEU A 68 14.32 -5.99 -5.36
CA LEU A 68 13.71 -6.98 -6.24
C LEU A 68 13.50 -6.43 -7.65
N LYS A 69 13.97 -7.20 -8.65
CA LYS A 69 13.88 -6.83 -10.07
C LYS A 69 12.43 -6.60 -10.52
N ALA A 70 11.51 -7.48 -10.11
CA ALA A 70 10.10 -7.40 -10.46
C ALA A 70 9.47 -6.07 -10.02
N ASN A 71 9.80 -5.59 -8.82
CA ASN A 71 9.31 -4.30 -8.32
C ASN A 71 9.88 -3.10 -9.08
N ARG A 72 11.14 -3.15 -9.52
CA ARG A 72 11.70 -2.10 -10.39
C ARG A 72 11.02 -2.09 -11.76
N GLU A 73 10.69 -3.26 -12.30
CA GLU A 73 9.96 -3.38 -13.57
C GLU A 73 8.53 -2.86 -13.46
N TRP A 74 7.83 -3.18 -12.36
CA TRP A 74 6.53 -2.59 -12.03
C TRP A 74 6.61 -1.06 -11.99
N ALA A 75 7.58 -0.50 -11.27
CA ALA A 75 7.72 0.96 -11.14
C ALA A 75 8.00 1.64 -12.48
N LYS A 76 8.78 1.01 -13.37
CA LYS A 76 8.98 1.50 -14.74
C LYS A 76 7.67 1.55 -15.52
N LYS A 77 6.83 0.50 -15.46
CA LYS A 77 5.51 0.48 -16.12
C LYS A 77 4.62 1.61 -15.60
N VAL A 78 4.60 1.84 -14.28
CA VAL A 78 3.84 2.95 -13.68
C VAL A 78 4.33 4.29 -14.20
N ARG A 79 5.65 4.52 -14.18
CA ARG A 79 6.24 5.75 -14.72
C ARG A 79 5.88 5.95 -16.19
N ASP A 80 6.02 4.92 -17.02
CA ASP A 80 5.78 5.01 -18.46
C ASP A 80 4.30 5.27 -18.76
N LYS A 81 3.39 4.66 -17.98
CA LYS A 81 1.95 4.95 -18.02
C LYS A 81 1.66 6.41 -17.67
N MET A 82 2.25 6.93 -16.59
CA MET A 82 1.98 8.29 -16.12
C MET A 82 2.63 9.37 -16.99
N HIS A 83 3.82 9.11 -17.55
CA HIS A 83 4.50 10.02 -18.47
C HIS A 83 3.66 10.33 -19.72
N ASN A 84 2.95 9.31 -20.21
CA ASN A 84 2.10 9.38 -21.40
C ASN A 84 0.62 9.58 -21.05
N ALA A 85 0.29 9.90 -19.81
CA ALA A 85 -1.10 10.12 -19.42
C ALA A 85 -1.67 11.34 -20.17
N PRO A 86 -2.95 11.27 -20.60
CA PRO A 86 -3.62 12.43 -21.16
C PRO A 86 -3.79 13.51 -20.09
N ILE A 87 -3.90 14.77 -20.53
CA ILE A 87 -4.27 15.87 -19.64
C ILE A 87 -5.65 15.57 -19.06
N LEU A 88 -5.78 15.63 -17.74
CA LEU A 88 -7.03 15.35 -17.05
C LEU A 88 -7.92 16.58 -17.00
N GLU A 89 -9.20 16.42 -17.33
CA GLU A 89 -10.23 17.46 -17.14
C GLU A 89 -11.15 17.07 -15.98
N LEU A 90 -10.90 17.66 -14.81
CA LEU A 90 -11.52 17.27 -13.55
C LEU A 90 -12.58 18.30 -13.13
N TYR A 91 -13.73 17.79 -12.69
CA TYR A 91 -14.86 18.56 -12.20
C TYR A 91 -15.26 18.07 -10.80
N PRO A 92 -16.02 18.86 -10.03
CA PRO A 92 -16.61 18.37 -8.80
C PRO A 92 -17.49 17.14 -9.04
N GLU A 93 -17.42 16.15 -8.15
CA GLU A 93 -18.27 14.95 -8.18
C GLU A 93 -19.32 15.08 -7.06
N ILE A 94 -20.57 15.30 -7.43
CA ILE A 94 -21.70 15.61 -6.54
C ILE A 94 -22.93 14.83 -7.03
N ASP A 95 -23.10 13.59 -6.54
CA ASP A 95 -24.14 12.66 -7.04
C ASP A 95 -24.01 12.44 -8.57
N GLY A 96 -22.76 12.34 -9.04
CA GLY A 96 -22.38 12.39 -10.45
C GLY A 96 -21.52 13.61 -10.77
N ARG A 97 -20.98 13.67 -11.99
CA ARG A 97 -20.10 14.76 -12.43
C ARG A 97 -20.86 16.09 -12.54
N PHE A 98 -20.36 17.14 -11.89
CA PHE A 98 -20.89 18.50 -11.98
C PHE A 98 -20.13 19.28 -13.07
N GLU A 99 -20.60 19.17 -14.30
CA GLU A 99 -20.03 19.89 -15.45
C GLU A 99 -20.73 21.23 -15.67
N ASP A 100 -20.16 22.31 -15.14
CA ASP A 100 -20.59 23.68 -15.44
C ASP A 100 -19.45 24.42 -16.16
N PRO A 101 -19.67 24.93 -17.39
CA PRO A 101 -18.66 25.65 -18.15
C PRO A 101 -18.23 26.99 -17.52
N ASN A 102 -18.97 27.50 -16.54
CA ASN A 102 -18.65 28.76 -15.85
C ASN A 102 -17.70 28.56 -14.65
N LEU A 103 -17.40 27.32 -14.28
CA LEU A 103 -16.44 27.06 -13.22
C LEU A 103 -15.05 27.56 -13.62
N THR A 104 -14.35 28.14 -12.65
CA THR A 104 -13.00 28.64 -12.88
C THR A 104 -12.04 27.45 -13.00
N PRO A 105 -11.36 27.26 -14.15
CA PRO A 105 -10.38 26.20 -14.27
C PRO A 105 -9.08 26.60 -13.56
N LEU A 106 -8.58 25.70 -12.72
CA LEU A 106 -7.22 25.73 -12.18
C LEU A 106 -6.34 24.80 -13.02
N GLU A 107 -5.42 25.39 -13.76
CA GLU A 107 -4.42 24.61 -14.51
C GLU A 107 -3.34 24.05 -13.57
N VAL A 108 -3.10 22.76 -13.66
CA VAL A 108 -2.10 22.05 -12.86
C VAL A 108 -0.96 21.61 -13.77
N PHE A 109 0.26 21.94 -13.37
CA PHE A 109 1.48 21.64 -14.10
C PHE A 109 2.38 20.70 -13.29
N ASP A 110 3.10 19.81 -13.99
CA ASP A 110 4.16 19.04 -13.33
C ASP A 110 5.33 19.96 -12.92
N LYS A 111 6.01 19.60 -11.83
CA LYS A 111 7.05 20.44 -11.23
C LYS A 111 8.42 20.37 -11.92
N ILE A 112 8.61 19.42 -12.84
CA ILE A 112 9.92 19.13 -13.43
C ILE A 112 10.01 19.73 -14.83
N HIS A 113 9.02 19.48 -15.67
CA HIS A 113 8.99 19.89 -17.08
C HIS A 113 8.02 21.05 -17.33
N HIS A 114 7.29 21.51 -16.30
CA HIS A 114 6.26 22.55 -16.41
C HIS A 114 5.22 22.26 -17.51
N LYS A 115 4.91 20.98 -17.74
CA LYS A 115 3.88 20.51 -18.66
C LYS A 115 2.54 20.48 -17.94
N LYS A 116 1.47 20.93 -18.61
CA LYS A 116 0.10 20.81 -18.11
C LYS A 116 -0.25 19.32 -17.93
N ILE A 117 -0.71 18.95 -16.74
CA ILE A 117 -1.14 17.60 -16.38
C ILE A 117 -2.64 17.51 -16.09
N ALA A 118 -3.25 18.61 -15.66
CA ALA A 118 -4.69 18.68 -15.45
C ALA A 118 -5.25 20.09 -15.58
N SER A 119 -6.55 20.16 -15.77
CA SER A 119 -7.41 21.32 -15.55
C SER A 119 -8.43 20.89 -14.51
N VAL A 120 -8.50 21.61 -13.39
CA VAL A 120 -9.41 21.32 -12.28
C VAL A 120 -10.42 22.45 -12.16
N HIS A 121 -11.67 22.17 -12.50
CA HIS A 121 -12.77 23.12 -12.37
C HIS A 121 -13.13 23.30 -10.90
N LEU A 122 -12.85 24.48 -10.37
CA LEU A 122 -13.04 24.78 -8.95
C LEU A 122 -14.54 24.88 -8.64
N ALA A 123 -14.97 24.23 -7.57
CA ALA A 123 -16.34 24.31 -7.09
C ALA A 123 -16.68 25.76 -6.69
N ASP A 124 -17.75 26.28 -7.26
CA ASP A 124 -18.28 27.59 -6.94
C ASP A 124 -19.35 27.49 -5.83
N LYS A 125 -20.04 28.60 -5.55
CA LYS A 125 -21.08 28.63 -4.52
C LYS A 125 -22.24 27.68 -4.86
N GLU A 126 -22.64 27.60 -6.13
CA GLU A 126 -23.76 26.74 -6.54
C GLU A 126 -23.41 25.25 -6.37
N ALA A 127 -22.23 24.83 -6.83
CA ALA A 127 -21.74 23.48 -6.65
C ALA A 127 -21.69 23.08 -5.16
N ILE A 128 -21.19 23.97 -4.29
CA ILE A 128 -21.14 23.71 -2.85
C ILE A 128 -22.54 23.56 -2.26
N LEU A 129 -23.49 24.44 -2.61
CA LEU A 129 -24.87 24.33 -2.12
C LEU A 129 -25.53 23.03 -2.58
N LYS A 130 -25.32 22.62 -3.84
CA LYS A 130 -25.81 21.33 -4.35
C LYS A 130 -25.20 20.16 -3.57
N ALA A 131 -23.90 20.20 -3.27
CA ALA A 131 -23.24 19.16 -2.49
C ALA A 131 -23.82 19.02 -1.08
N LEU A 132 -24.15 20.15 -0.43
CA LEU A 132 -24.81 20.16 0.87
C LEU A 132 -26.22 19.56 0.80
N GLU A 133 -27.01 19.91 -0.22
CA GLU A 133 -28.34 19.34 -0.41
C GLU A 133 -28.29 17.83 -0.67
N VAL A 134 -27.35 17.37 -1.50
CA VAL A 134 -27.13 15.93 -1.73
C VAL A 134 -26.78 15.22 -0.43
N ALA A 135 -25.82 15.76 0.34
CA ALA A 135 -25.43 15.18 1.62
C ALA A 135 -26.59 15.13 2.62
N LYS A 136 -27.39 16.20 2.69
CA LYS A 136 -28.56 16.30 3.57
C LYS A 136 -29.68 15.33 3.17
N SER A 137 -29.86 15.09 1.88
CA SER A 137 -30.88 14.14 1.39
C SER A 137 -30.58 12.69 1.77
N ASP A 138 -29.32 12.37 2.08
CA ASP A 138 -28.84 11.04 2.48
C ASP A 138 -29.41 9.89 1.63
N LYS A 139 -29.45 10.06 0.29
CA LYS A 139 -29.96 9.03 -0.64
C LYS A 139 -29.25 7.68 -0.50
N SER A 140 -27.97 7.68 -0.10
CA SER A 140 -27.19 6.47 0.14
C SER A 140 -27.48 5.80 1.48
N HIS A 141 -28.30 6.42 2.32
CA HIS A 141 -28.57 6.02 3.71
C HIS A 141 -27.28 5.79 4.50
N PHE A 142 -26.25 6.61 4.24
CA PHE A 142 -24.96 6.47 4.89
C PHE A 142 -25.08 6.75 6.39
N SER A 143 -25.93 7.71 6.78
CA SER A 143 -26.18 8.03 8.19
C SER A 143 -26.77 6.86 8.99
N GLN A 144 -27.37 5.89 8.30
CA GLN A 144 -28.01 4.71 8.90
C GLN A 144 -27.09 3.47 8.90
N LYS A 145 -25.92 3.54 8.24
CA LYS A 145 -24.99 2.40 8.18
C LYS A 145 -24.39 2.12 9.55
N SER A 146 -24.32 0.84 9.91
CA SER A 146 -23.60 0.40 11.10
C SER A 146 -22.09 0.62 10.94
N PHE A 147 -21.37 0.71 12.07
CA PHE A 147 -19.90 0.78 12.04
C PHE A 147 -19.26 -0.42 11.34
N THR A 148 -19.89 -1.61 11.43
CA THR A 148 -19.42 -2.80 10.72
C THR A 148 -19.52 -2.63 9.20
N GLU A 149 -20.63 -2.09 8.69
CA GLU A 149 -20.78 -1.82 7.25
C GLU A 149 -19.80 -0.75 6.76
N ILE A 150 -19.59 0.31 7.55
CA ILE A 150 -18.61 1.35 7.22
C ILE A 150 -17.20 0.76 7.20
N HIS A 151 -16.85 -0.10 8.18
CA HIS A 151 -15.56 -0.78 8.22
C HIS A 151 -15.38 -1.72 7.02
N ALA A 152 -16.43 -2.44 6.60
CA ALA A 152 -16.40 -3.26 5.40
C ALA A 152 -16.11 -2.43 4.14
N LEU A 153 -16.77 -1.28 3.99
CA LEU A 153 -16.57 -0.35 2.86
C LEU A 153 -15.15 0.20 2.82
N LEU A 154 -14.61 0.62 3.96
CA LEU A 154 -13.23 1.10 4.06
C LEU A 154 -12.22 -0.02 3.77
N SER A 155 -12.47 -1.24 4.26
CA SER A 155 -11.65 -2.42 3.98
C SER A 155 -11.63 -2.76 2.49
N GLN A 156 -12.78 -2.73 1.83
CA GLN A 156 -12.88 -2.94 0.38
C GLN A 156 -12.13 -1.86 -0.40
N THR A 157 -12.28 -0.59 0.01
CA THR A 157 -11.57 0.54 -0.59
C THR A 157 -10.06 0.34 -0.47
N ALA A 158 -9.55 -0.03 0.71
CA ALA A 158 -8.14 -0.31 0.92
C ALA A 158 -7.63 -1.45 0.01
N GLN A 159 -8.44 -2.49 -0.23
CA GLN A 159 -8.08 -3.56 -1.17
C GLN A 159 -8.02 -3.05 -2.62
N LEU A 160 -8.95 -2.20 -3.05
CA LEU A 160 -8.90 -1.57 -4.38
C LEU A 160 -7.64 -0.71 -4.58
N PHE A 161 -7.18 -0.03 -3.53
CA PHE A 161 -5.92 0.74 -3.58
C PHE A 161 -4.70 -0.15 -3.76
N ARG A 162 -4.69 -1.39 -3.23
CA ARG A 162 -3.58 -2.34 -3.39
C ARG A 162 -3.48 -2.91 -4.80
N GLU A 163 -4.60 -2.96 -5.51
CA GLU A 163 -4.68 -3.53 -6.86
C GLU A 163 -4.31 -2.54 -7.96
N ARG A 164 -4.16 -1.25 -7.63
CA ARG A 164 -3.83 -0.15 -8.57
C ARG A 164 -2.31 0.09 -8.67
#